data_AF-A0AAJ2ABU4-F1
#
_entry.id   AF-A0AAJ2ABU4-F1
#
_cell.length_a   1.000
_cell.length_b   1.000
_cell.length_c   1.000
_cell.angle_alpha   90.00
_cell.angle_beta   90.00
_cell.angle_gamma   90.00
#
_symmetry.space_group_name_H-M   'P 1'
#
loop_
_entity.id
_entity.type
_entity.pdbx_description
1 polymer ?
#
loop_
_entity_poly.entity_id
_entity_poly.type
_entity_poly.pdbx_seq_one_letter_code
_entity_poly.pdbx_strand_id
1 'polypeptide(L)'
;MKTVTIGIASLEEFSERVLATVKSGKFPGRFFSYATPELLFRTFTTPRWQIIRAMTGAGPMSIRELSRRLERDVKGVHRDVQALLEAGLLEHDEHGAIVFPYDTVRVNFTLKAADLAPPAAQRKSAGTAIGEDCAPSPRSPRRRAAPRKREQRPAGNR
;
A
#
# COMPACT_ATOMS: atom_id res chain seq x y z
N MET A 1 -13.73 15.92 -14.68
CA MET A 1 -14.20 14.73 -13.94
C MET A 1 -13.05 13.75 -13.82
N LYS A 2 -12.51 13.59 -12.61
CA LYS A 2 -11.39 12.67 -12.35
C LYS A 2 -11.97 11.29 -12.05
N THR A 3 -11.71 10.32 -12.93
CA THR A 3 -12.16 8.92 -12.73
C THR A 3 -10.98 8.07 -12.27
N VAL A 4 -11.20 7.25 -11.25
CA VAL A 4 -10.27 6.19 -10.84
C VAL A 4 -10.78 4.84 -11.30
N THR A 5 -9.91 4.05 -11.94
CA THR A 5 -10.23 2.68 -12.37
C THR A 5 -9.45 1.67 -11.53
N ILE A 6 -10.16 0.83 -10.80
CA ILE A 6 -9.59 -0.26 -10.01
C ILE A 6 -9.87 -1.56 -10.77
N GLY A 7 -8.86 -2.38 -11.01
CA GLY A 7 -9.06 -3.63 -11.72
C GLY A 7 -8.03 -4.69 -11.42
N ILE A 8 -8.21 -5.83 -12.09
CA ILE A 8 -7.29 -6.95 -12.05
C ILE A 8 -6.57 -6.99 -13.38
N ALA A 9 -5.25 -6.93 -13.33
CA ALA A 9 -4.40 -7.04 -14.50
C ALA A 9 -3.07 -7.66 -14.05
N SER A 10 -2.46 -8.45 -14.94
CA SER A 10 -1.08 -8.88 -14.72
C SER A 10 -0.15 -7.67 -14.70
N LEU A 11 1.04 -7.82 -14.11
CA LEU A 11 2.05 -6.74 -14.13
C LEU A 11 2.44 -6.36 -15.57
N GLU A 12 2.43 -7.32 -16.49
CA GLU A 12 2.71 -7.12 -17.91
C GLU A 12 1.59 -6.32 -18.57
N GLU A 13 0.32 -6.70 -18.36
CA GLU A 13 -0.85 -5.97 -18.87
C GLU A 13 -0.93 -4.53 -18.30
N PHE A 14 -0.58 -4.36 -17.03
CA PHE A 14 -0.44 -3.05 -16.39
C PHE A 14 0.66 -2.22 -17.08
N SER A 15 1.84 -2.81 -17.29
CA SER A 15 3.00 -2.14 -17.87
C SER A 15 2.76 -1.76 -19.32
N GLU A 16 2.17 -2.65 -20.12
CA GLU A 16 1.77 -2.38 -21.50
C GLU A 16 0.74 -1.25 -21.57
N ARG A 17 -0.24 -1.23 -20.65
CA ARG A 17 -1.21 -0.14 -20.59
C ARG A 17 -0.55 1.18 -20.23
N VAL A 18 0.33 1.21 -19.23
CA VAL A 18 1.10 2.42 -18.87
C VAL A 18 1.93 2.89 -20.07
N LEU A 19 2.66 2.00 -20.73
CA LEU A 19 3.48 2.32 -21.89
C LEU A 19 2.64 2.84 -23.06
N ALA A 20 1.48 2.24 -23.32
CA ALA A 20 0.54 2.72 -24.33
C ALA A 20 -0.01 4.10 -23.98
N THR A 21 -0.22 4.38 -22.68
CA THR A 21 -0.67 5.68 -22.18
C THR A 21 0.39 6.76 -22.40
N VAL A 22 1.64 6.46 -22.04
CA VAL A 22 2.79 7.37 -22.24
C VAL A 22 3.00 7.63 -23.73
N LYS A 23 2.92 6.59 -24.58
CA LYS A 23 3.09 6.73 -26.04
C LYS A 23 1.94 7.49 -26.71
N SER A 24 0.71 7.31 -26.24
CA SER A 24 -0.47 7.94 -26.85
C SER A 24 -0.81 9.32 -26.27
N GLY A 25 -0.19 9.71 -25.14
CA GLY A 25 -0.45 10.97 -24.45
C GLY A 25 -1.86 11.10 -23.85
N LYS A 26 -2.73 10.09 -24.03
CA LYS A 26 -4.10 10.09 -23.51
C LYS A 26 -4.14 9.29 -22.22
N PHE A 27 -4.05 9.98 -21.08
CA PHE A 27 -4.26 9.37 -19.76
C PHE A 27 -5.74 9.08 -19.52
N PRO A 28 -6.20 7.82 -19.44
CA PRO A 28 -7.59 7.50 -19.14
C PRO A 28 -7.98 7.72 -17.66
N GLY A 29 -7.09 8.30 -16.85
CA GLY A 29 -7.28 8.53 -15.40
C GLY A 29 -6.20 7.86 -14.56
N ARG A 30 -6.40 7.82 -13.23
CA ARG A 30 -5.56 7.05 -12.31
C ARG A 30 -6.09 5.62 -12.24
N PHE A 31 -5.20 4.63 -12.29
CA PHE A 31 -5.62 3.24 -12.22
C PHE A 31 -4.81 2.44 -11.19
N PHE A 32 -5.49 1.51 -10.54
CA PHE A 32 -4.93 0.61 -9.54
C PHE A 32 -5.17 -0.81 -10.02
N SER A 33 -4.09 -1.56 -10.28
CA SER A 33 -4.20 -2.97 -10.64
C SER A 33 -3.74 -3.87 -9.53
N TYR A 34 -4.48 -4.97 -9.36
CA TYR A 34 -4.16 -6.05 -8.44
C TYR A 34 -3.90 -7.33 -9.22
N ALA A 35 -2.97 -8.15 -8.71
CA ALA A 35 -2.61 -9.40 -9.38
C ALA A 35 -3.72 -10.46 -9.34
N THR A 36 -4.56 -10.45 -8.30
CA THR A 36 -5.64 -11.43 -8.15
C THR A 36 -6.91 -10.79 -7.57
N PRO A 37 -8.10 -11.42 -7.77
CA PRO A 37 -9.35 -10.94 -7.18
C PRO A 37 -9.31 -10.94 -5.66
N GLU A 38 -8.68 -11.95 -5.05
CA GLU A 38 -8.58 -12.05 -3.60
C GLU A 38 -7.77 -10.90 -3.01
N LEU A 39 -6.71 -10.46 -3.70
CA LEU A 39 -5.93 -9.31 -3.25
C LEU A 39 -6.75 -8.02 -3.34
N LEU A 40 -7.53 -7.86 -4.41
CA LEU A 40 -8.47 -6.75 -4.55
C LEU A 40 -9.50 -6.77 -3.41
N PHE A 41 -10.16 -7.89 -3.14
CA PHE A 41 -11.17 -7.98 -2.07
C PHE A 41 -10.57 -7.89 -0.65
N ARG A 42 -9.32 -8.31 -0.45
CA ARG A 42 -8.58 -8.08 0.81
C ARG A 42 -8.27 -6.60 1.03
N THR A 43 -7.99 -5.88 -0.05
CA THR A 43 -7.68 -4.44 0.01
C THR A 43 -8.95 -3.61 0.11
N PHE A 44 -10.00 -4.01 -0.62
CA PHE A 44 -11.28 -3.33 -0.66
C PHE A 44 -12.36 -4.12 0.06
N THR A 45 -12.27 -4.09 1.38
CA THR A 45 -13.28 -4.65 2.27
C THR A 45 -14.54 -3.76 2.30
N THR A 46 -15.67 -4.32 2.75
CA THR A 46 -16.94 -3.58 2.87
C THR A 46 -16.82 -2.25 3.63
N PRO A 47 -16.12 -2.15 4.78
CA PRO A 47 -15.93 -0.87 5.48
C PRO A 47 -15.21 0.18 4.64
N ARG A 48 -14.17 -0.23 3.90
CA ARG A 48 -13.39 0.69 3.05
C ARG A 48 -14.22 1.19 1.87
N TRP A 49 -15.08 0.35 1.31
CA TRP A 49 -16.06 0.78 0.30
C TRP A 49 -17.06 1.80 0.84
N GLN A 50 -17.50 1.67 2.10
CA GLN A 50 -18.36 2.66 2.73
C GLN A 50 -17.67 4.03 2.82
N ILE A 51 -16.38 4.05 3.18
CA ILE A 51 -15.57 5.27 3.19
C ILE A 51 -15.49 5.89 1.79
N ILE A 52 -15.14 5.09 0.78
CA ILE A 52 -15.04 5.58 -0.61
C ILE A 52 -16.37 6.17 -1.06
N ARG A 53 -17.50 5.50 -0.81
CA ARG A 53 -18.83 6.02 -1.17
C ARG A 53 -19.17 7.31 -0.43
N ALA A 54 -18.86 7.40 0.86
CA ALA A 54 -19.12 8.60 1.66
C ALA A 54 -18.25 9.80 1.25
N MET A 55 -17.06 9.52 0.71
CA MET A 55 -16.11 10.53 0.21
C MET A 55 -16.29 10.87 -1.27
N THR A 56 -16.90 9.99 -2.07
CA THR A 56 -17.10 10.22 -3.51
C THR A 56 -18.04 11.40 -3.71
N GLY A 57 -17.53 12.48 -4.32
CA GLY A 57 -18.27 13.73 -4.48
C GLY A 57 -18.40 14.57 -3.21
N ALA A 58 -17.85 14.11 -2.08
CA ALA A 58 -17.68 14.93 -0.88
C ALA A 58 -16.30 15.60 -0.93
N GLY A 59 -16.25 16.89 -0.57
CA GLY A 59 -14.99 17.63 -0.49
C GLY A 59 -14.08 17.15 0.66
N PRO A 60 -12.99 17.88 0.94
CA PRO A 60 -12.07 17.57 2.04
C PRO A 60 -12.80 17.38 3.36
N MET A 61 -12.51 16.29 4.07
CA MET A 61 -13.16 15.98 5.34
C MET A 61 -12.24 15.32 6.35
N SER A 62 -12.55 15.49 7.63
CA SER A 62 -11.80 14.88 8.72
C SER A 62 -12.28 13.46 9.05
N ILE A 63 -11.41 12.67 9.69
CA ILE A 63 -11.77 11.32 10.17
C ILE A 63 -12.98 11.36 11.11
N ARG A 64 -13.09 12.41 11.94
CA ARG A 64 -14.21 12.57 12.87
C ARG A 64 -15.53 12.78 12.12
N GLU A 65 -15.52 13.59 11.07
CA GLU A 65 -16.70 13.79 10.24
C GLU A 65 -17.09 12.49 9.52
N LEU A 66 -16.11 11.77 8.96
CA LEU A 66 -16.34 10.50 8.31
C LEU A 66 -16.93 9.45 9.27
N SER A 67 -16.45 9.40 10.52
CA SER A 67 -16.98 8.51 11.54
C SER A 67 -18.44 8.80 11.91
N ARG A 68 -18.85 10.07 11.92
CA ARG A 68 -20.23 10.48 12.17
C ARG A 68 -21.15 10.08 11.04
N ARG A 69 -20.73 10.27 9.79
CA ARG A 69 -21.53 9.88 8.61
C ARG A 69 -21.69 8.39 8.45
N LEU A 70 -20.68 7.62 8.86
CA LEU A 70 -20.71 6.17 8.78
C LEU A 70 -21.33 5.52 10.03
N GLU A 71 -21.62 6.29 11.08
CA GLU A 71 -22.07 5.80 12.39
C GLU A 71 -21.14 4.72 12.97
N ARG A 72 -19.83 4.93 12.83
CA ARG A 72 -18.78 3.95 13.21
C ARG A 72 -17.76 4.52 14.17
N ASP A 73 -17.01 3.63 14.80
CA ASP A 73 -15.94 3.99 15.71
C ASP A 73 -14.77 4.68 14.98
N VAL A 74 -14.25 5.75 15.57
CA VAL A 74 -13.14 6.54 15.00
C VAL A 74 -11.89 5.69 14.78
N LYS A 75 -11.62 4.71 15.66
CA LYS A 75 -10.44 3.84 15.57
C LYS A 75 -10.50 2.93 14.34
N GLY A 76 -11.65 2.30 14.09
CA GLY A 76 -11.89 1.52 12.89
C GLY A 76 -11.75 2.36 11.63
N VAL A 77 -12.41 3.52 11.59
CA VAL A 77 -12.34 4.44 10.45
C VAL A 77 -10.91 4.92 10.22
N HIS A 78 -10.15 5.25 11.26
CA HIS A 78 -8.75 5.66 11.11
C HIS A 78 -7.87 4.57 10.48
N ARG A 79 -8.03 3.30 10.91
CA ARG A 79 -7.31 2.17 10.31
C ARG A 79 -7.67 1.96 8.84
N ASP A 80 -8.95 2.09 8.51
CA ASP A 80 -9.42 1.92 7.13
C ASP A 80 -8.99 3.08 6.23
N VAL A 81 -9.00 4.31 6.73
CA VAL A 81 -8.44 5.49 6.06
C VAL A 81 -6.95 5.30 5.82
N GLN A 82 -6.19 4.85 6.82
CA GLN A 82 -4.75 4.62 6.69
C GLN A 82 -4.45 3.58 5.60
N ALA A 83 -5.21 2.48 5.56
CA ALA A 83 -5.07 1.48 4.50
C ALA A 83 -5.38 2.05 3.10
N LEU A 84 -6.34 2.98 3.00
CA LEU A 84 -6.69 3.64 1.74
C LEU A 84 -5.67 4.70 1.32
N LEU A 85 -5.00 5.36 2.27
CA LEU A 85 -3.86 6.25 2.03
C LEU A 85 -2.65 5.45 1.54
N GLU A 86 -2.35 4.31 2.17
CA GLU A 86 -1.28 3.40 1.76
C GLU A 86 -1.55 2.80 0.37
N ALA A 87 -2.82 2.53 0.04
CA ALA A 87 -3.22 2.13 -1.30
C ALA A 87 -3.11 3.27 -2.33
N GLY A 88 -2.89 4.52 -1.90
CA GLY A 88 -2.77 5.70 -2.77
C GLY A 88 -4.10 6.23 -3.31
N LEU A 89 -5.23 5.80 -2.74
CA LEU A 89 -6.56 6.25 -3.16
C LEU A 89 -6.99 7.55 -2.50
N LEU A 90 -6.58 7.74 -1.25
CA LEU A 90 -6.80 8.97 -0.49
C LEU A 90 -5.51 9.78 -0.49
N GLU A 91 -5.67 11.09 -0.38
CA GLU A 91 -4.56 12.03 -0.21
C GLU A 91 -4.87 12.93 1.00
N HIS A 92 -3.82 13.43 1.65
CA HIS A 92 -3.97 14.48 2.65
C HIS A 92 -3.89 15.84 1.99
N ASP A 93 -4.76 16.74 2.40
CA ASP A 93 -4.69 18.16 2.07
C ASP A 93 -3.61 18.87 2.90
N GLU A 94 -3.27 20.11 2.54
CA GLU A 94 -2.34 20.97 3.27
C GLU A 94 -2.76 21.19 4.73
N HIS A 95 -4.05 21.09 5.02
CA HIS A 95 -4.62 21.21 6.35
C HIS A 95 -4.72 19.87 7.13
N GLY A 96 -4.21 18.77 6.56
CA GLY A 96 -4.29 17.44 7.17
C GLY A 96 -5.68 16.80 7.10
N ALA A 97 -6.61 17.38 6.31
CA ALA A 97 -7.88 16.76 5.98
C ALA A 97 -7.67 15.67 4.92
N ILE A 98 -8.60 14.71 4.87
CA ILE A 98 -8.54 13.62 3.89
C ILE A 98 -9.37 14.03 2.69
N VAL A 99 -8.77 13.89 1.51
CA VAL A 99 -9.39 14.22 0.24
C VAL A 99 -9.42 12.97 -0.63
N PHE A 100 -10.58 12.74 -1.23
CA PHE A 100 -10.71 11.77 -2.31
C PHE A 100 -10.78 12.56 -3.62
N PRO A 101 -9.69 12.66 -4.41
CA PRO A 101 -9.61 13.57 -5.55
C PRO A 101 -10.35 13.06 -6.80
N TYR A 102 -11.26 12.09 -6.65
CA TYR A 102 -11.98 11.47 -7.76
C TYR A 102 -13.49 11.59 -7.59
N ASP A 103 -14.14 11.89 -8.70
CA ASP A 103 -15.60 12.03 -8.78
C ASP A 103 -16.27 10.70 -9.09
N THR A 104 -15.53 9.75 -9.68
CA THR A 104 -16.08 8.48 -10.17
C THR A 104 -15.11 7.34 -9.92
N VAL A 105 -15.63 6.25 -9.34
CA VAL A 105 -14.88 5.01 -9.11
C VAL A 105 -15.43 3.93 -10.02
N ARG A 106 -14.59 3.41 -10.90
CA ARG A 106 -14.89 2.26 -11.76
C ARG A 106 -14.14 1.04 -11.26
N VAL A 107 -14.83 -0.07 -11.08
CA VAL A 107 -14.22 -1.34 -10.67
C VAL A 107 -14.49 -2.36 -11.76
N ASN A 108 -13.43 -2.82 -12.42
CA ASN A 108 -13.53 -3.76 -13.52
C ASN A 108 -12.67 -4.99 -13.24
N PHE A 109 -13.29 -6.16 -13.19
CA PHE A 109 -12.57 -7.43 -13.21
C PHE A 109 -13.28 -8.43 -14.10
N THR A 110 -12.50 -9.25 -14.78
CA THR A 110 -12.98 -10.35 -15.62
C THR A 110 -12.45 -11.63 -15.00
N LEU A 111 -13.34 -12.56 -14.70
CA LEU A 111 -13.00 -13.88 -14.18
C LEU A 111 -13.19 -14.87 -15.31
N LYS A 112 -12.12 -15.51 -15.77
CA LYS A 112 -12.21 -16.58 -16.78
C LYS A 112 -12.31 -17.92 -16.05
N ALA A 113 -12.92 -18.91 -16.69
CA ALA A 113 -13.03 -20.26 -16.11
C ALA A 113 -11.66 -20.88 -15.78
N ALA A 114 -10.59 -20.49 -16.47
CA ALA A 114 -9.22 -20.89 -16.17
C ALA A 114 -8.69 -20.33 -14.84
N ASP A 115 -9.22 -19.20 -14.39
CA ASP A 115 -8.85 -18.54 -13.13
C ASP A 115 -9.63 -19.11 -11.93
N LEU A 116 -10.64 -19.96 -12.19
CA LEU A 116 -11.48 -20.59 -11.17
C LEU A 116 -10.80 -21.77 -10.46
N ALA A 117 -9.67 -22.24 -11.00
CA ALA A 117 -8.83 -23.20 -10.30
C ALA A 117 -8.22 -22.49 -9.08
N PRO A 118 -8.38 -23.02 -7.85
CA PRO A 118 -7.76 -22.43 -6.69
C PRO A 118 -6.26 -22.32 -6.97
N PRO A 119 -5.62 -21.16 -6.73
CA PRO A 119 -4.21 -21.00 -7.00
C PRO A 119 -3.49 -22.11 -6.25
N ALA A 120 -3.00 -23.11 -6.99
CA ALA A 120 -2.16 -24.15 -6.45
C ALA A 120 -1.08 -23.42 -5.68
N ALA A 121 -1.04 -23.68 -4.37
CA ALA A 121 -0.19 -23.01 -3.39
C ALA A 121 1.08 -22.52 -4.08
N GLN A 122 1.27 -21.19 -4.13
CA GLN A 122 2.44 -20.54 -4.70
C GLN A 122 3.68 -21.18 -4.08
N ARG A 123 4.19 -22.24 -4.73
CA ARG A 123 5.47 -22.82 -4.43
C ARG A 123 6.45 -21.77 -4.87
N LYS A 124 7.20 -21.24 -3.91
CA LYS A 124 8.42 -20.46 -4.15
C LYS A 124 9.18 -21.08 -5.32
N SER A 125 9.19 -20.42 -6.47
CA SER A 125 10.21 -20.61 -7.48
C SER A 125 10.96 -19.29 -7.60
N ALA A 126 12.17 -19.33 -7.07
CA ALA A 126 13.15 -18.28 -7.14
C ALA A 126 13.66 -18.05 -8.57
N GLY A 127 14.12 -16.82 -8.83
CA GLY A 127 15.40 -16.61 -9.53
C GLY A 127 15.37 -15.86 -10.87
N THR A 128 16.35 -14.93 -10.99
CA THR A 128 16.94 -14.31 -12.21
C THR A 128 16.27 -13.03 -12.70
N ALA A 129 16.96 -11.89 -12.90
CA ALA A 129 18.33 -11.47 -12.64
C ALA A 129 18.42 -9.93 -12.73
N ILE A 130 19.20 -9.32 -11.86
CA ILE A 130 19.93 -8.07 -12.16
C ILE A 130 21.20 -8.08 -11.30
N GLY A 131 22.30 -8.56 -11.89
CA GLY A 131 23.63 -7.96 -11.66
C GLY A 131 23.74 -6.75 -12.58
N GLU A 132 24.52 -5.70 -12.32
CA GLU A 132 25.62 -5.45 -11.40
C GLU A 132 25.67 -3.93 -11.13
N ASP A 133 26.59 -3.53 -10.26
CA ASP A 133 27.01 -2.15 -9.95
C ASP A 133 26.17 -1.34 -8.96
N CYS A 134 26.40 -1.61 -7.67
CA CYS A 134 26.69 -0.52 -6.74
C CYS A 134 27.64 -1.01 -5.63
N ALA A 135 28.84 -0.44 -5.61
CA ALA A 135 29.94 -0.78 -4.73
C ALA A 135 29.55 -0.81 -3.23
N PRO A 136 30.06 -1.76 -2.43
CA PRO A 136 29.83 -1.75 -0.99
C PRO A 136 30.68 -0.67 -0.31
N SER A 137 30.00 0.34 0.25
CA SER A 137 30.62 1.30 1.18
C SER A 137 31.25 0.55 2.38
N PRO A 138 32.52 0.80 2.74
CA PRO A 138 33.19 0.02 3.77
C PRO A 138 32.60 0.30 5.15
N ARG A 139 32.17 -0.78 5.81
CA ARG A 139 31.73 -0.80 7.21
C ARG A 139 32.86 -0.31 8.10
N SER A 140 32.63 0.77 8.85
CA SER A 140 33.54 1.22 9.90
C SER A 140 33.79 0.09 10.90
N PRO A 141 35.04 -0.21 11.28
CA PRO A 141 35.33 -1.25 12.25
C PRO A 141 34.81 -0.82 13.62
N ARG A 142 33.81 -1.53 14.14
CA ARG A 142 33.42 -1.43 15.55
C ARG A 142 34.64 -1.80 16.39
N ARG A 143 35.20 -0.80 17.09
CA ARG A 143 36.29 -0.92 18.05
C ARG A 143 36.04 -2.10 18.98
N ARG A 144 37.00 -3.04 19.02
CA ARG A 144 37.11 -4.03 20.08
C ARG A 144 37.19 -3.31 21.42
N ALA A 145 36.24 -3.57 22.31
CA ALA A 145 36.40 -3.24 23.72
C ALA A 145 37.52 -4.11 24.30
N ALA A 146 38.54 -3.48 24.87
CA ALA A 146 39.61 -4.17 25.58
C ALA A 146 39.09 -4.78 26.89
N PRO A 147 39.54 -5.98 27.30
CA PRO A 147 39.19 -6.55 28.59
C PRO A 147 39.91 -5.77 29.71
N ARG A 148 39.16 -5.08 30.58
CA ARG A 148 39.73 -4.53 31.81
C ARG A 148 39.89 -5.64 32.85
N LYS A 149 41.10 -5.68 33.40
CA LYS A 149 41.61 -6.67 34.36
C LYS A 149 40.67 -6.85 35.56
N ARG A 150 40.56 -8.11 35.95
CA ARG A 150 40.01 -8.60 37.21
C ARG A 150 40.95 -8.15 38.34
N GLU A 151 40.54 -7.18 39.13
CA GLU A 151 41.28 -6.75 40.31
C GLU A 151 40.61 -7.33 41.56
N GLN A 152 41.42 -7.95 42.40
CA GLN A 152 41.03 -8.78 43.52
C GLN A 152 40.54 -7.92 44.69
N ARG A 153 39.52 -8.42 45.40
CA ARG A 153 39.16 -7.97 46.75
C ARG A 153 40.40 -8.04 47.66
N PRO A 154 40.48 -7.14 48.64
CA PRO A 154 40.80 -7.58 49.99
C PRO A 154 39.70 -7.26 50.99
N ALA A 155 39.88 -7.89 52.14
CA ALA A 155 38.93 -8.15 53.21
C ALA A 155 38.53 -6.92 54.03
N GLY A 156 37.55 -7.15 54.90
CA GLY A 156 36.83 -6.16 55.68
C GLY A 156 37.65 -5.22 56.56
N ASN A 157 36.95 -4.23 57.11
CA ASN A 157 37.00 -4.00 58.55
C ASN A 157 35.80 -3.18 59.03
N ARG A 158 35.31 -3.58 60.22
CA ARG A 158 34.38 -2.93 61.15
C ARG A 158 32.93 -2.70 60.75
#